data_AF-A0A7Y4ZNB5-F1
#
_entry.id   AF-A0A7Y4ZNB5-F1
#
_cell.length_a   1.000
_cell.length_b   1.000
_cell.length_c   1.000
_cell.angle_alpha   90.00
_cell.angle_beta   90.00
_cell.angle_gamma   90.00
#
_symmetry.space_group_name_H-M   'P 1'
#
loop_
_entity.id
_entity.type
_entity.pdbx_description
1 polymer ?
#
loop_
_entity_poly.entity_id
_entity_poly.type
_entity_poly.pdbx_seq_one_letter_code
_entity_poly.pdbx_strand_id
1 'polypeptide(L)'
;LAAFNASRTVGGSLSDYEFAVHVGGHTDGPSAGMLTTATMLALLRGKKVRDDTTMTGTINPDGSAGPVGGIVQKMGGAKESGLKRFGFPIGCRNHKDMKTGEDVDLLTVGANLGLEVKEIGDLYEGYEFLTGDKLPRVEGVAETELEPPPETTQLIKAKMGAWKSRIDRELGNLKQEVKRTGNAVQGAAGMLAEADKAYEKAQRFEKNGYFAQALDAYAQAAIAVAVSTRVTQAVYQVAKGDLNALMDGLRTAEKVKAEVDSFGAQLEIKAQATTRGGQVNTTAAFTKYVEARSAVMIGDDFNASAMALLQGLQSGKIKPTGAAVQTLMLRITTPTIYYDVAHVFVDYAKDLQDLIVDQGTAKPMDPLVVDRTVSGYASASTAVLEYFDALIVDEIAKSENVTKDEAQVYIANKESEYYFARKANMLSTYKPEGQSSPGVKLMRLAASSNAYLAGGKLVNKWYSLGGRFDKQGALVLENRRALSAQLELARKNAREAAARAKAAVGFIPTPARLEYQAGNSQREGTDEEKLDALAAYWRSTFWSELAAQR
;
A
#
# COMPACT_ATOMS: atom_id res chain seq x y z
N LEU A 1 -3.64 2.02 16.12
CA LEU A 1 -2.78 2.89 15.28
C LEU A 1 -1.93 3.86 16.08
N ALA A 2 -2.53 4.69 16.97
CA ALA A 2 -1.78 5.64 17.79
C ALA A 2 -0.70 4.98 18.67
N ALA A 3 -1.07 3.95 19.43
CA ALA A 3 -0.15 3.20 20.28
C ALA A 3 1.04 2.63 19.48
N PHE A 4 0.78 2.06 18.31
CA PHE A 4 1.82 1.51 17.43
C PHE A 4 2.84 2.58 17.00
N ASN A 5 2.37 3.75 16.57
CA ASN A 5 3.26 4.84 16.17
C ASN A 5 4.02 5.41 17.37
N ALA A 6 3.37 5.61 18.52
CA ALA A 6 4.02 6.11 19.73
C ALA A 6 5.14 5.17 20.23
N SER A 7 4.87 3.85 20.30
CA SER A 7 5.86 2.84 20.70
C SER A 7 7.07 2.81 19.76
N ARG A 8 6.83 2.83 18.44
CA ARG A 8 7.92 2.85 17.45
C ARG A 8 8.80 4.10 17.57
N THR A 9 8.21 5.26 17.86
CA THR A 9 8.96 6.52 18.00
C THR A 9 9.91 6.52 19.20
N VAL A 10 9.60 5.79 20.29
CA VAL A 10 10.55 5.59 21.40
C VAL A 10 11.55 4.44 21.17
N GLY A 11 11.51 3.81 19.99
CA GLY A 11 12.35 2.64 19.67
C GLY A 11 11.89 1.33 20.30
N GLY A 12 10.67 1.29 20.86
CA GLY A 12 10.04 0.08 21.40
C GLY A 12 9.06 -0.57 20.41
N SER A 13 8.47 -1.68 20.84
CA SER A 13 7.35 -2.34 20.17
C SER A 13 6.03 -2.04 20.87
N LEU A 14 4.93 -2.15 20.12
CA LEU A 14 3.59 -2.17 20.70
C LEU A 14 3.46 -3.26 21.78
N SER A 15 4.19 -4.37 21.65
CA SER A 15 4.12 -5.51 22.58
C SER A 15 4.82 -5.25 23.92
N ASP A 16 5.54 -4.14 24.05
CA ASP A 16 6.27 -3.80 25.29
C ASP A 16 5.39 -3.06 26.31
N TYR A 17 4.16 -2.68 25.94
CA TYR A 17 3.30 -1.80 26.73
C TYR A 17 1.83 -2.25 26.68
N GLU A 18 1.09 -1.90 27.73
CA GLU A 18 -0.37 -1.96 27.75
C GLU A 18 -0.93 -0.54 27.68
N PHE A 19 -1.87 -0.31 26.77
CA PHE A 19 -2.52 0.99 26.58
C PHE A 19 -4.01 0.87 26.89
N ALA A 20 -4.46 1.55 27.95
CA ALA A 20 -5.88 1.74 28.23
C ALA A 20 -6.32 3.13 27.78
N VAL A 21 -7.36 3.21 26.95
CA VAL A 21 -7.93 4.47 26.46
C VAL A 21 -9.39 4.53 26.89
N HIS A 22 -9.74 5.58 27.62
CA HIS A 22 -11.12 5.87 28.02
C HIS A 22 -11.56 7.13 27.30
N VAL A 23 -12.63 7.03 26.52
CA VAL A 23 -13.23 8.18 25.83
C VAL A 23 -14.65 8.34 26.32
N GLY A 24 -15.05 9.58 26.64
CA GLY A 24 -16.42 9.93 26.97
C GLY A 24 -17.16 10.49 25.76
N GLY A 25 -18.48 10.26 25.70
CA GLY A 25 -19.34 10.78 24.63
C GLY A 25 -19.24 9.99 23.32
N HIS A 26 -19.83 10.54 22.26
CA HIS A 26 -19.77 9.94 20.92
C HIS A 26 -18.44 10.30 20.26
N THR A 27 -17.63 9.28 19.95
CA THR A 27 -16.35 9.44 19.26
C THR A 27 -16.51 8.91 17.85
N ASP A 28 -16.33 9.77 16.86
CA ASP A 28 -16.43 9.38 15.45
C ASP A 28 -15.19 9.86 14.66
N GLY A 29 -14.71 8.99 13.77
CA GLY A 29 -13.62 9.25 12.85
C GLY A 29 -12.19 9.30 13.44
N PRO A 30 -11.16 9.46 12.58
CA PRO A 30 -9.74 9.31 12.93
C PRO A 30 -9.14 10.56 13.54
N SER A 31 -9.95 11.61 13.68
CA SER A 31 -9.42 12.97 13.74
C SER A 31 -8.70 13.32 15.05
N ALA A 32 -8.73 12.41 16.03
CA ALA A 32 -7.92 12.46 17.24
C ALA A 32 -6.60 11.66 17.12
N GLY A 33 -6.28 11.10 15.95
CA GLY A 33 -5.13 10.20 15.75
C GLY A 33 -3.80 10.83 16.15
N MET A 34 -3.50 12.04 15.66
CA MET A 34 -2.27 12.76 16.01
C MET A 34 -2.22 13.11 17.51
N LEU A 35 -3.31 13.66 18.05
CA LEU A 35 -3.42 14.01 19.48
C LEU A 35 -3.19 12.79 20.39
N THR A 36 -3.86 11.67 20.08
CA THR A 36 -3.76 10.43 20.84
C THR A 36 -2.35 9.86 20.76
N THR A 37 -1.73 9.89 19.58
CA THR A 37 -0.36 9.41 19.38
C THR A 37 0.65 10.24 20.17
N ALA A 38 0.57 11.57 20.08
CA ALA A 38 1.43 12.48 20.84
C ALA A 38 1.24 12.34 22.36
N THR A 39 0.01 12.12 22.82
CA THR A 39 -0.32 11.89 24.23
C THR A 39 0.28 10.57 24.72
N MET A 40 0.08 9.48 23.98
CA MET A 40 0.69 8.19 24.31
C MET A 40 2.21 8.28 24.33
N LEU A 41 2.82 9.01 23.39
CA LEU A 41 4.25 9.24 23.37
C LEU A 41 4.73 10.05 24.59
N ALA A 42 3.98 11.07 25.02
CA ALA A 42 4.26 11.82 26.25
C ALA A 42 4.22 10.90 27.48
N LEU A 43 3.22 10.03 27.59
CA LEU A 43 3.11 9.05 28.67
C LEU A 43 4.30 8.08 28.70
N LEU A 44 4.66 7.50 27.55
CA LEU A 44 5.82 6.59 27.42
C LEU A 44 7.15 7.28 27.82
N ARG A 45 7.23 8.60 27.68
CA ARG A 45 8.42 9.40 28.05
C ARG A 45 8.32 10.04 29.43
N GLY A 46 7.26 9.76 30.20
CA GLY A 46 7.03 10.37 31.52
C GLY A 46 6.87 11.89 31.47
N LYS A 47 6.33 12.44 30.38
CA LYS A 47 6.10 13.88 30.20
C LYS A 47 4.64 14.23 30.41
N LYS A 48 4.40 15.32 31.14
CA LYS A 48 3.07 15.91 31.27
C LYS A 48 2.70 16.65 29.98
N VAL A 49 1.45 16.48 29.53
CA VAL A 49 0.86 17.28 28.47
C VAL A 49 0.41 18.64 29.02
N ARG A 50 0.28 19.64 28.14
CA ARG A 50 -0.23 20.95 28.50
C ARG A 50 -1.76 20.92 28.60
N ASP A 51 -2.27 21.44 29.71
CA ASP A 51 -3.72 21.47 30.00
C ASP A 51 -4.45 22.54 29.13
N ASP A 52 -3.72 23.41 28.43
CA ASP A 52 -4.26 24.49 27.57
C ASP A 52 -4.13 24.23 26.05
N THR A 53 -3.68 23.04 25.66
CA THR A 53 -3.37 22.68 24.27
C THR A 53 -4.21 21.51 23.78
N THR A 54 -4.73 21.60 22.55
CA THR A 54 -5.26 20.46 21.80
C THR A 54 -4.79 20.48 20.34
N MET A 55 -5.00 19.38 19.63
CA MET A 55 -4.78 19.31 18.19
C MET A 55 -5.72 18.30 17.53
N THR A 56 -5.86 18.39 16.22
CA THR A 56 -6.60 17.41 15.41
C THR A 56 -5.74 16.95 14.23
N GLY A 57 -6.07 15.77 13.70
CA GLY A 57 -5.37 15.15 12.58
C GLY A 57 -5.43 13.63 12.68
N THR A 58 -5.47 12.95 11.55
CA THR A 58 -5.23 11.51 11.53
C THR A 58 -3.74 11.23 11.74
N ILE A 59 -3.35 9.97 11.90
CA ILE A 59 -1.94 9.56 11.96
C ILE A 59 -1.63 8.62 10.79
N ASN A 60 -0.72 9.05 9.93
CA ASN A 60 -0.28 8.26 8.77
C ASN A 60 0.84 7.28 9.15
N PRO A 61 1.16 6.30 8.28
CA PRO A 61 2.18 5.29 8.56
C PRO A 61 3.58 5.80 8.86
N ASP A 62 3.99 6.96 8.34
CA ASP A 62 5.28 7.60 8.62
C ASP A 62 5.26 8.51 9.86
N GLY A 63 4.13 8.56 10.58
CA GLY A 63 3.95 9.46 11.72
C GLY A 63 3.55 10.89 11.34
N SER A 64 3.23 11.16 10.07
CA SER A 64 2.68 12.46 9.64
C SER A 64 1.21 12.64 10.06
N ALA A 65 0.80 13.89 10.27
CA ALA A 65 -0.59 14.25 10.49
C ALA A 65 -1.36 14.25 9.16
N GLY A 66 -2.44 13.47 9.07
CA GLY A 66 -3.32 13.50 7.90
C GLY A 66 -4.48 14.49 8.05
N PRO A 67 -4.97 15.08 6.94
CA PRO A 67 -6.11 16.00 6.93
C PRO A 67 -7.38 15.43 7.55
N VAL A 68 -8.22 16.32 8.06
CA VAL A 68 -9.51 15.99 8.69
C VAL A 68 -10.54 17.07 8.36
N GLY A 69 -11.83 16.73 8.37
CA GLY A 69 -12.91 17.69 8.23
C GLY A 69 -13.23 18.47 9.51
N GLY A 70 -13.96 19.57 9.36
CA GLY A 70 -14.59 20.31 10.46
C GLY A 70 -13.60 21.05 11.37
N ILE A 71 -12.45 21.50 10.85
CA ILE A 71 -11.40 22.11 11.68
C ILE A 71 -11.89 23.43 12.30
N VAL A 72 -12.68 24.22 11.56
CA VAL A 72 -13.27 25.47 12.06
C VAL A 72 -14.17 25.21 13.27
N GLN A 73 -15.04 24.19 13.19
CA GLN A 73 -15.94 23.80 14.28
C GLN A 73 -15.16 23.31 15.50
N LYS A 74 -14.09 22.54 15.28
CA LYS A 74 -13.20 22.05 16.36
C LYS A 74 -12.44 23.18 17.05
N MET A 75 -12.00 24.21 16.32
CA MET A 75 -11.43 25.41 16.92
C MET A 75 -12.44 26.13 17.80
N GLY A 76 -13.70 26.25 17.36
CA GLY A 76 -14.78 26.79 18.17
C GLY A 76 -14.99 26.01 19.47
N GLY A 77 -15.10 24.67 19.38
CA GLY A 77 -15.24 23.81 20.56
C GLY A 77 -14.04 23.87 21.51
N ALA A 78 -12.81 24.02 20.99
CA ALA A 78 -11.62 24.20 21.80
C ALA A 78 -11.66 25.52 22.57
N LYS A 79 -12.10 26.62 21.92
CA LYS A 79 -12.30 27.92 22.57
C LYS A 79 -13.37 27.85 23.66
N GLU A 80 -14.51 27.23 23.38
CA GLU A 80 -15.60 27.03 24.35
C GLU A 80 -15.13 26.20 25.56
N SER A 81 -14.21 25.26 25.35
CA SER A 81 -13.57 24.46 26.42
C SER A 81 -12.45 25.20 27.16
N GLY A 82 -12.21 26.48 26.86
CA GLY A 82 -11.20 27.31 27.53
C GLY A 82 -9.76 27.03 27.12
N LEU A 83 -9.54 26.25 26.05
CA LEU A 83 -8.21 25.99 25.51
C LEU A 83 -7.64 27.23 24.84
N LYS A 84 -6.31 27.32 24.82
CA LYS A 84 -5.57 28.49 24.30
C LYS A 84 -4.80 28.17 23.03
N ARG A 85 -4.49 26.89 22.78
CA ARG A 85 -3.60 26.47 21.71
C ARG A 85 -4.25 25.35 20.90
N PHE A 86 -4.27 25.47 19.57
CA PHE A 86 -4.89 24.52 18.66
C PHE A 86 -3.97 24.14 17.50
N GLY A 87 -3.64 22.86 17.38
CA GLY A 87 -2.85 22.30 16.28
C GLY A 87 -3.72 21.68 15.20
N PHE A 88 -3.36 21.84 13.93
CA PHE A 88 -4.04 21.19 12.80
C PHE A 88 -3.04 20.70 11.72
N PRO A 89 -3.40 19.76 10.84
CA PRO A 89 -2.45 19.17 9.88
C PRO A 89 -1.91 20.16 8.86
N ILE A 90 -0.65 20.00 8.45
CA ILE A 90 -0.05 20.81 7.37
C ILE A 90 -0.85 20.75 6.07
N GLY A 91 -0.87 21.87 5.34
CA GLY A 91 -1.55 21.97 4.05
C GLY A 91 -3.07 22.08 4.16
N CYS A 92 -3.62 22.20 5.38
CA CYS A 92 -5.04 22.41 5.64
C CYS A 92 -5.40 23.87 5.97
N ARG A 93 -4.43 24.82 5.89
CA ARG A 93 -4.66 26.24 6.24
C ARG A 93 -5.88 26.84 5.54
N ASN A 94 -6.05 26.55 4.25
CA ASN A 94 -7.28 26.91 3.54
C ASN A 94 -8.27 25.77 3.73
N HIS A 95 -9.35 26.04 4.45
CA HIS A 95 -10.32 25.01 4.84
C HIS A 95 -11.73 25.51 4.58
N LYS A 96 -12.61 24.60 4.16
CA LYS A 96 -14.03 24.91 4.02
C LYS A 96 -14.69 24.97 5.40
N ASP A 97 -15.34 26.09 5.72
CA ASP A 97 -16.22 26.15 6.87
C ASP A 97 -17.51 25.36 6.57
N MET A 98 -17.79 24.32 7.35
CA MET A 98 -18.99 23.50 7.17
C MET A 98 -20.30 24.26 7.44
N LYS A 99 -20.27 25.39 8.17
CA LYS A 99 -21.49 26.19 8.44
C LYS A 99 -21.84 27.11 7.28
N THR A 100 -20.85 27.77 6.67
CA THR A 100 -21.07 28.77 5.61
C THR A 100 -20.84 28.20 4.21
N GLY A 101 -20.07 27.12 4.10
CA GLY A 101 -19.62 26.54 2.84
C GLY A 101 -18.45 27.30 2.17
N GLU A 102 -17.96 28.37 2.80
CA GLU A 102 -16.89 29.23 2.27
C GLU A 102 -15.49 28.73 2.65
N ASP A 103 -14.50 29.01 1.80
CA ASP A 103 -13.11 28.74 2.11
C ASP A 103 -12.55 29.84 3.03
N VAL A 104 -11.98 29.43 4.17
CA VAL A 104 -11.41 30.32 5.19
C VAL A 104 -9.93 30.01 5.44
N ASP A 105 -9.21 31.01 5.96
CA ASP A 105 -7.85 30.83 6.49
C ASP A 105 -7.92 30.48 7.98
N LEU A 106 -7.49 29.27 8.33
CA LEU A 106 -7.51 28.76 9.71
C LEU A 106 -6.64 29.57 10.67
N LEU A 107 -5.61 30.28 10.21
CA LEU A 107 -4.84 31.18 11.07
C LEU A 107 -5.66 32.40 11.47
N THR A 108 -6.43 32.95 10.53
CA THR A 108 -7.34 34.08 10.79
C THR A 108 -8.48 33.66 11.71
N VAL A 109 -9.07 32.47 11.48
CA VAL A 109 -10.09 31.90 12.37
C VAL A 109 -9.54 31.75 13.79
N GLY A 110 -8.34 31.18 13.92
CA GLY A 110 -7.64 31.05 15.20
C GLY A 110 -7.46 32.36 15.93
N ALA A 111 -6.94 33.38 15.23
CA ALA A 111 -6.74 34.71 15.78
C ALA A 111 -8.06 35.34 16.27
N ASN A 112 -9.13 35.21 15.50
CA ASN A 112 -10.46 35.72 15.87
C ASN A 112 -11.05 35.01 17.10
N LEU A 113 -10.73 33.74 17.31
CA LEU A 113 -11.10 32.98 18.50
C LEU A 113 -10.16 33.22 19.69
N GLY A 114 -9.04 33.94 19.48
CA GLY A 114 -7.99 34.13 20.48
C GLY A 114 -7.24 32.84 20.81
N LEU A 115 -7.04 31.97 19.81
CA LEU A 115 -6.25 30.75 19.90
C LEU A 115 -4.87 30.97 19.27
N GLU A 116 -3.82 30.46 19.92
CA GLU A 116 -2.53 30.21 19.26
C GLU A 116 -2.69 28.99 18.35
N VAL A 117 -2.54 29.20 17.05
CA VAL A 117 -2.76 28.16 16.05
C VAL A 117 -1.46 27.75 15.38
N LYS A 118 -1.23 26.43 15.24
CA LYS A 118 -0.02 25.86 14.64
C LYS A 118 -0.35 24.75 13.63
N GLU A 119 0.28 24.80 12.46
CA GLU A 119 0.33 23.65 11.56
C GLU A 119 1.26 22.57 12.12
N ILE A 120 0.77 21.33 12.16
CA ILE A 120 1.46 20.16 12.69
C ILE A 120 1.74 19.21 11.53
N GLY A 121 3.00 19.02 11.18
CA GLY A 121 3.41 18.14 10.09
C GLY A 121 3.48 16.69 10.53
N ASP A 122 4.18 16.42 11.63
CA ASP A 122 4.47 15.08 12.12
C ASP A 122 4.35 14.96 13.63
N LEU A 123 4.52 13.73 14.11
CA LEU A 123 4.51 13.40 15.52
C LEU A 123 5.57 14.16 16.35
N TYR A 124 6.69 14.59 15.74
CA TYR A 124 7.70 15.37 16.44
C TYR A 124 7.15 16.75 16.78
N GLU A 125 6.55 17.42 15.80
CA GLU A 125 5.92 18.72 16.00
C GLU A 125 4.68 18.66 16.89
N GLY A 126 3.88 17.59 16.75
CA GLY A 126 2.71 17.35 17.59
C GLY A 126 3.09 17.14 19.06
N TYR A 127 4.10 16.30 19.32
CA TYR A 127 4.62 16.08 20.67
C TYR A 127 5.18 17.37 21.28
N GLU A 128 5.98 18.13 20.52
CA GLU A 128 6.53 19.41 20.99
C GLU A 128 5.41 20.41 21.31
N PHE A 129 4.39 20.50 20.45
CA PHE A 129 3.28 21.40 20.67
C PHE A 129 2.49 21.05 21.94
N LEU A 130 2.28 19.75 22.18
CA LEU A 130 1.51 19.23 23.30
C LEU A 130 2.25 19.27 24.64
N THR A 131 3.58 19.17 24.64
CA THR A 131 4.37 19.01 25.88
C THR A 131 5.34 20.16 26.15
N GLY A 132 5.75 20.91 25.12
CA GLY A 132 6.86 21.85 25.15
C GLY A 132 8.25 21.18 25.12
N ASP A 133 8.33 19.85 25.12
CA ASP A 133 9.56 19.07 25.05
C ASP A 133 9.89 18.69 23.60
N LYS A 134 11.17 18.63 23.24
CA LYS A 134 11.60 18.26 21.88
C LYS A 134 12.12 16.83 21.82
N LEU A 135 11.63 16.08 20.84
CA LEU A 135 12.20 14.78 20.51
C LEU A 135 13.53 14.96 19.77
N PRO A 136 14.54 14.09 19.99
CA PRO A 136 15.75 14.09 19.20
C PRO A 136 15.45 13.83 17.73
N ARG A 137 15.84 14.74 16.84
CA ARG A 137 15.68 14.63 15.39
C ARG A 137 17.05 14.66 14.73
N VAL A 138 17.28 13.76 13.78
CA VAL A 138 18.52 13.71 13.00
C VAL A 138 18.33 14.47 11.70
N GLU A 139 19.41 15.04 11.17
CA GLU A 139 19.40 15.57 9.81
C GLU A 139 19.34 14.41 8.80
N GLY A 140 18.57 14.58 7.72
CA GLY A 140 18.48 13.59 6.67
C GLY A 140 19.74 13.52 5.81
N VAL A 141 20.07 12.34 5.30
CA VAL A 141 21.18 12.14 4.34
C VAL A 141 21.00 12.99 3.08
N ALA A 142 22.07 13.23 2.33
CA ALA A 142 21.95 13.86 1.02
C ALA A 142 21.18 12.95 0.05
N GLU A 143 20.46 13.53 -0.91
CA GLU A 143 19.65 12.74 -1.85
C GLU A 143 20.50 11.85 -2.76
N THR A 144 21.71 12.29 -3.08
CA THR A 144 22.70 11.50 -3.81
C THR A 144 23.08 10.22 -3.07
N GLU A 145 22.99 10.20 -1.74
CA GLU A 145 23.23 9.00 -0.95
C GLU A 145 22.07 8.00 -1.02
N LEU A 146 20.90 8.40 -1.52
CA LEU A 146 19.73 7.54 -1.76
C LEU A 146 19.64 7.07 -3.21
N GLU A 147 20.61 7.39 -4.06
CA GLU A 147 20.71 6.77 -5.38
C GLU A 147 21.16 5.31 -5.28
N PRO A 148 20.62 4.39 -6.09
CA PRO A 148 21.14 3.04 -6.18
C PRO A 148 22.61 3.04 -6.63
N PRO A 149 23.48 2.18 -6.07
CA PRO A 149 24.86 2.05 -6.54
C PRO A 149 24.94 1.75 -8.05
N PRO A 150 26.06 2.09 -8.72
CA PRO A 150 26.25 1.81 -10.14
C PRO A 150 26.04 0.33 -10.51
N GLU A 151 26.51 -0.62 -9.68
CA GLU A 151 26.31 -2.05 -9.96
C GLU A 151 24.82 -2.42 -9.92
N THR A 152 24.08 -1.95 -8.91
CA THR A 152 22.63 -2.15 -8.81
C THR A 152 21.91 -1.52 -10.01
N THR A 153 22.32 -0.32 -10.43
CA THR A 153 21.73 0.36 -11.60
C THR A 153 21.96 -0.42 -12.90
N GLN A 154 23.14 -1.04 -13.07
CA GLN A 154 23.42 -1.91 -14.22
C GLN A 154 22.54 -3.16 -14.22
N LEU A 155 22.37 -3.80 -13.05
CA LEU A 155 21.49 -4.97 -12.90
C LEU A 155 20.04 -4.62 -13.22
N ILE A 156 19.54 -3.47 -12.73
CA ILE A 156 18.18 -2.98 -13.06
C ILE A 156 18.01 -2.86 -14.57
N LYS A 157 18.95 -2.23 -15.27
CA LYS A 157 18.90 -2.09 -16.73
C LYS A 157 18.89 -3.43 -17.46
N ALA A 158 19.68 -4.39 -17.00
CA ALA A 158 19.70 -5.74 -17.58
C ALA A 158 18.34 -6.44 -17.42
N LYS A 159 17.75 -6.39 -16.22
CA LYS A 159 16.42 -6.95 -15.95
C LYS A 159 15.33 -6.23 -16.78
N MET A 160 15.38 -4.90 -16.89
CA MET A 160 14.46 -4.12 -17.75
C MET A 160 14.52 -4.59 -19.22
N GLY A 161 15.71 -4.86 -19.75
CA GLY A 161 15.86 -5.39 -21.12
C GLY A 161 15.18 -6.75 -21.31
N ALA A 162 15.21 -7.62 -20.31
CA ALA A 162 14.51 -8.91 -20.34
C ALA A 162 12.98 -8.73 -20.30
N TRP A 163 12.47 -7.85 -19.44
CA TRP A 163 11.04 -7.52 -19.38
C TRP A 163 10.55 -6.90 -20.69
N LYS A 164 11.30 -5.96 -21.25
CA LYS A 164 10.99 -5.35 -22.55
C LYS A 164 10.84 -6.41 -23.65
N SER A 165 11.82 -7.31 -23.75
CA SER A 165 11.82 -8.40 -24.73
C SER A 165 10.62 -9.35 -24.56
N ARG A 166 10.23 -9.62 -23.30
CA ARG A 166 9.02 -10.39 -22.99
C ARG A 166 7.75 -9.67 -23.45
N ILE A 167 7.61 -8.40 -23.09
CA ILE A 167 6.43 -7.59 -23.41
C ILE A 167 6.28 -7.43 -24.92
N ASP A 168 7.36 -7.11 -25.64
CA ASP A 168 7.33 -6.96 -27.11
C ASP A 168 6.77 -8.23 -27.78
N ARG A 169 7.21 -9.41 -27.31
CA ARG A 169 6.72 -10.71 -27.81
C ARG A 169 5.25 -10.94 -27.46
N GLU A 170 4.88 -10.79 -26.19
CA GLU A 170 3.52 -11.08 -25.70
C GLU A 170 2.49 -10.09 -26.27
N LEU A 171 2.83 -8.81 -26.37
CA LEU A 171 2.02 -7.77 -26.99
C LEU A 171 1.89 -7.98 -28.49
N GLY A 172 2.95 -8.46 -29.16
CA GLY A 172 2.89 -8.91 -30.55
C GLY A 172 1.88 -10.05 -30.75
N ASN A 173 1.87 -11.04 -29.86
CA ASN A 173 0.91 -12.14 -29.87
C ASN A 173 -0.52 -11.63 -29.62
N LEU A 174 -0.72 -10.74 -28.64
CA LEU A 174 -2.01 -10.11 -28.38
C LEU A 174 -2.52 -9.34 -29.61
N LYS A 175 -1.66 -8.59 -30.30
CA LYS A 175 -2.01 -7.88 -31.55
C LYS A 175 -2.50 -8.85 -32.64
N GLN A 176 -1.87 -10.01 -32.77
CA GLN A 176 -2.31 -11.04 -33.72
C GLN A 176 -3.63 -11.68 -33.28
N GLU A 177 -3.80 -11.93 -31.99
CA GLU A 177 -5.03 -12.48 -31.42
C GLU A 177 -6.22 -11.53 -31.63
N VAL A 178 -6.09 -10.24 -31.30
CA VAL A 178 -7.14 -9.24 -31.54
C VAL A 178 -7.54 -9.18 -33.02
N LYS A 179 -6.57 -9.26 -33.94
CA LYS A 179 -6.84 -9.35 -35.39
C LYS A 179 -7.60 -10.61 -35.76
N ARG A 180 -7.19 -11.76 -35.21
CA ARG A 180 -7.79 -13.07 -35.46
C ARG A 180 -9.23 -13.16 -34.95
N THR A 181 -9.50 -12.58 -33.78
CA THR A 181 -10.85 -12.57 -33.20
C THR A 181 -11.76 -11.55 -33.86
N GLY A 182 -11.21 -10.47 -34.43
CA GLY A 182 -11.97 -9.42 -35.08
C GLY A 182 -13.07 -8.87 -34.18
N ASN A 183 -14.27 -8.67 -34.74
CA ASN A 183 -15.42 -8.16 -34.00
C ASN A 183 -16.10 -9.20 -33.08
N ALA A 184 -15.62 -10.45 -33.05
CA ALA A 184 -16.20 -11.48 -32.18
C ALA A 184 -15.94 -11.22 -30.69
N VAL A 185 -14.90 -10.42 -30.35
CA VAL A 185 -14.62 -9.97 -28.99
C VAL A 185 -14.78 -8.46 -28.92
N GLN A 186 -15.97 -8.02 -28.48
CA GLN A 186 -16.21 -6.61 -28.24
C GLN A 186 -15.28 -6.10 -27.12
N GLY A 187 -14.56 -5.00 -27.37
CA GLY A 187 -13.63 -4.41 -26.41
C GLY A 187 -12.18 -4.91 -26.50
N ALA A 188 -11.87 -5.91 -27.34
CA ALA A 188 -10.50 -6.42 -27.54
C ALA A 188 -9.50 -5.32 -27.92
N ALA A 189 -9.90 -4.39 -28.79
CA ALA A 189 -9.08 -3.24 -29.16
C ALA A 189 -8.80 -2.30 -27.98
N GLY A 190 -9.76 -2.12 -27.07
CA GLY A 190 -9.58 -1.32 -25.86
C GLY A 190 -8.62 -1.96 -24.87
N MET A 191 -8.70 -3.29 -24.70
CA MET A 191 -7.75 -4.05 -23.86
C MET A 191 -6.32 -3.95 -24.40
N LEU A 192 -6.16 -4.13 -25.72
CA LEU A 192 -4.87 -3.92 -26.38
C LEU A 192 -4.34 -2.50 -26.17
N ALA A 193 -5.20 -1.48 -26.31
CA ALA A 193 -4.79 -0.09 -26.10
C ALA A 193 -4.34 0.18 -24.66
N GLU A 194 -5.00 -0.42 -23.65
CA GLU A 194 -4.57 -0.27 -22.25
C GLU A 194 -3.23 -0.98 -21.98
N ALA A 195 -3.01 -2.15 -22.60
CA ALA A 195 -1.73 -2.86 -22.52
C ALA A 195 -0.59 -2.07 -23.20
N ASP A 196 -0.83 -1.51 -24.40
CA ASP A 196 0.12 -0.62 -25.09
C ASP A 196 0.44 0.61 -24.21
N LYS A 197 -0.58 1.25 -23.62
CA LYS A 197 -0.42 2.42 -22.74
C LYS A 197 0.38 2.11 -21.47
N ALA A 198 0.20 0.94 -20.87
CA ALA A 198 0.99 0.50 -19.72
C ALA A 198 2.48 0.35 -20.10
N TYR A 199 2.74 -0.21 -21.29
CA TYR A 199 4.10 -0.35 -21.81
C TYR A 199 4.75 1.00 -22.15
N GLU A 200 4.00 1.93 -22.76
CA GLU A 200 4.44 3.31 -22.99
C GLU A 200 4.77 4.05 -21.69
N LYS A 201 3.97 3.86 -20.63
CA LYS A 201 4.24 4.41 -19.29
C LYS A 201 5.58 3.91 -18.76
N ALA A 202 5.90 2.62 -18.92
CA ALA A 202 7.18 2.05 -18.50
C ALA A 202 8.37 2.63 -19.29
N GLN A 203 8.24 2.73 -20.62
CA GLN A 203 9.25 3.33 -21.48
C GLN A 203 9.49 4.82 -21.17
N ARG A 204 8.45 5.55 -20.77
CA ARG A 204 8.56 6.94 -20.32
C ARG A 204 9.44 7.08 -19.08
N PHE A 205 9.26 6.21 -18.07
CA PHE A 205 10.12 6.22 -16.88
C PHE A 205 11.57 5.89 -17.24
N GLU A 206 11.80 4.90 -18.12
CA GLU A 206 13.15 4.55 -18.58
C GLU A 206 13.83 5.72 -19.28
N LYS A 207 13.13 6.36 -20.23
CA LYS A 207 13.66 7.51 -20.99
C LYS A 207 14.04 8.68 -20.10
N ASN A 208 13.31 8.88 -19.01
CA ASN A 208 13.55 9.94 -18.03
C ASN A 208 14.59 9.56 -16.96
N GLY A 209 15.23 8.39 -17.06
CA GLY A 209 16.27 7.94 -16.14
C GLY A 209 15.76 7.34 -14.83
N TYR A 210 14.44 7.16 -14.67
CA TYR A 210 13.83 6.59 -13.47
C TYR A 210 13.85 5.05 -13.52
N PHE A 211 15.04 4.45 -13.57
CA PHE A 211 15.20 3.01 -13.86
C PHE A 211 14.51 2.09 -12.84
N ALA A 212 14.52 2.43 -11.54
CA ALA A 212 13.83 1.66 -10.51
C ALA A 212 12.30 1.62 -10.76
N GLN A 213 11.70 2.77 -11.05
CA GLN A 213 10.27 2.85 -11.37
C GLN A 213 9.95 2.26 -12.74
N ALA A 214 10.86 2.36 -13.70
CA ALA A 214 10.69 1.77 -15.02
C ALA A 214 10.62 0.23 -14.95
N LEU A 215 11.45 -0.39 -14.10
CA LEU A 215 11.40 -1.84 -13.89
C LEU A 215 10.05 -2.28 -13.30
N ASP A 216 9.55 -1.61 -12.26
CA ASP A 216 8.21 -1.88 -11.71
C ASP A 216 7.12 -1.68 -12.78
N ALA A 217 7.18 -0.56 -13.52
CA ALA A 217 6.22 -0.27 -14.58
C ALA A 217 6.25 -1.30 -15.71
N TYR A 218 7.41 -1.89 -16.03
CA TYR A 218 7.48 -3.00 -16.99
C TYR A 218 6.82 -4.28 -16.45
N ALA A 219 6.98 -4.62 -15.18
CA ALA A 219 6.25 -5.73 -14.58
C ALA A 219 4.72 -5.48 -14.63
N GLN A 220 4.27 -4.25 -14.34
CA GLN A 220 2.85 -3.87 -14.47
C GLN A 220 2.36 -3.92 -15.92
N ALA A 221 3.17 -3.53 -16.90
CA ALA A 221 2.84 -3.65 -18.32
C ALA A 221 2.70 -5.13 -18.74
N ALA A 222 3.57 -6.02 -18.23
CA ALA A 222 3.43 -7.46 -18.46
C ALA A 222 2.13 -8.01 -17.86
N ILE A 223 1.71 -7.56 -16.67
CA ILE A 223 0.38 -7.87 -16.11
C ILE A 223 -0.72 -7.41 -17.06
N ALA A 224 -0.68 -6.16 -17.53
CA ALA A 224 -1.70 -5.62 -18.43
C ALA A 224 -1.82 -6.43 -19.74
N VAL A 225 -0.69 -6.86 -20.31
CA VAL A 225 -0.66 -7.72 -21.50
C VAL A 225 -1.23 -9.11 -21.20
N ALA A 226 -0.81 -9.74 -20.09
CA ALA A 226 -1.30 -11.06 -19.69
C ALA A 226 -2.81 -11.07 -19.46
N VAL A 227 -3.32 -10.09 -18.70
CA VAL A 227 -4.75 -9.92 -18.43
C VAL A 227 -5.54 -9.66 -19.71
N SER A 228 -5.06 -8.76 -20.58
CA SER A 228 -5.73 -8.46 -21.86
C SER A 228 -5.80 -9.69 -22.77
N THR A 229 -4.74 -10.47 -22.80
CA THR A 229 -4.68 -11.75 -23.53
C THR A 229 -5.68 -12.74 -22.95
N ARG A 230 -5.69 -12.92 -21.62
CA ARG A 230 -6.59 -13.85 -20.92
C ARG A 230 -8.05 -13.54 -21.18
N VAL A 231 -8.43 -12.27 -21.06
CA VAL A 231 -9.81 -11.84 -21.27
C VAL A 231 -10.20 -12.01 -22.74
N THR A 232 -9.33 -11.62 -23.68
CA THR A 232 -9.60 -11.78 -25.11
C THR A 232 -9.82 -13.26 -25.48
N GLN A 233 -8.98 -14.16 -24.97
CA GLN A 233 -9.12 -15.60 -25.16
C GLN A 233 -10.41 -16.13 -24.54
N ALA A 234 -10.71 -15.77 -23.30
CA ALA A 234 -11.91 -16.24 -22.60
C ALA A 234 -13.19 -15.81 -23.33
N VAL A 235 -13.30 -14.54 -23.72
CA VAL A 235 -14.47 -14.04 -24.48
C VAL A 235 -14.60 -14.79 -25.81
N TYR A 236 -13.49 -15.02 -26.51
CA TYR A 236 -13.51 -15.75 -27.77
C TYR A 236 -13.99 -17.20 -27.62
N GLN A 237 -13.57 -17.91 -26.56
CA GLN A 237 -14.03 -19.28 -26.32
C GLN A 237 -15.49 -19.34 -25.88
N VAL A 238 -15.96 -18.36 -25.09
CA VAL A 238 -17.39 -18.23 -24.76
C VAL A 238 -18.22 -17.99 -26.02
N ALA A 239 -17.76 -17.13 -26.94
CA ALA A 239 -18.43 -16.90 -28.22
C ALA A 239 -18.54 -18.18 -29.09
N LYS A 240 -17.60 -19.11 -28.94
CA LYS A 240 -17.62 -20.43 -29.59
C LYS A 240 -18.43 -21.50 -28.86
N GLY A 241 -18.81 -21.25 -27.61
CA GLY A 241 -19.37 -22.28 -26.74
C GLY A 241 -18.37 -23.37 -26.35
N ASP A 242 -17.05 -23.10 -26.42
CA ASP A 242 -16.01 -24.08 -26.11
C ASP A 242 -15.71 -24.12 -24.61
N LEU A 243 -16.59 -24.79 -23.85
CA LEU A 243 -16.47 -24.94 -22.40
C LEU A 243 -15.23 -25.76 -21.99
N ASN A 244 -14.76 -26.67 -22.85
CA ASN A 244 -13.57 -27.48 -22.58
C ASN A 244 -12.32 -26.61 -22.59
N ALA A 245 -12.16 -25.76 -23.60
CA ALA A 245 -11.05 -24.80 -23.66
C ALA A 245 -11.03 -23.86 -22.44
N LEU A 246 -12.20 -23.43 -21.95
CA LEU A 246 -12.29 -22.59 -20.74
C LEU A 246 -11.86 -23.34 -19.47
N MET A 247 -12.31 -24.59 -19.29
CA MET A 247 -11.88 -25.42 -18.17
C MET A 247 -10.37 -25.72 -18.21
N ASP A 248 -9.83 -26.03 -19.38
CA ASP A 248 -8.40 -26.32 -19.53
C ASP A 248 -7.54 -25.07 -19.33
N GLY A 249 -8.02 -23.90 -19.76
CA GLY A 249 -7.41 -22.61 -19.46
C GLY A 249 -7.33 -22.35 -17.96
N LEU A 250 -8.41 -22.61 -17.22
CA LEU A 250 -8.46 -22.45 -15.77
C LEU A 250 -7.50 -23.40 -15.05
N ARG A 251 -7.52 -24.70 -15.40
CA ARG A 251 -6.59 -25.71 -14.86
C ARG A 251 -5.12 -25.38 -15.16
N THR A 252 -4.85 -24.80 -16.33
CA THR A 252 -3.49 -24.42 -16.72
C THR A 252 -3.01 -23.24 -15.90
N ALA A 253 -3.83 -22.20 -15.74
CA ALA A 253 -3.51 -21.03 -14.93
C ALA A 253 -3.28 -21.40 -13.45
N GLU A 254 -4.08 -22.34 -12.92
CA GLU A 254 -3.96 -22.81 -11.54
C GLU A 254 -2.58 -23.42 -11.20
N LYS A 255 -1.80 -23.89 -12.19
CA LYS A 255 -0.46 -24.45 -11.97
C LYS A 255 0.52 -23.46 -11.34
N VAL A 256 0.28 -22.16 -11.49
CA VAL A 256 1.09 -21.10 -10.85
C VAL A 256 1.19 -21.26 -9.34
N LYS A 257 0.20 -21.91 -8.69
CA LYS A 257 0.23 -22.20 -7.25
C LYS A 257 1.51 -22.94 -6.83
N ALA A 258 1.88 -23.97 -7.59
CA ALA A 258 3.08 -24.76 -7.31
C ALA A 258 4.36 -23.94 -7.49
N GLU A 259 4.37 -23.02 -8.46
CA GLU A 259 5.50 -22.12 -8.68
C GLU A 259 5.65 -21.11 -7.55
N VAL A 260 4.53 -20.52 -7.09
CA VAL A 260 4.49 -19.63 -5.94
C VAL A 260 4.99 -20.38 -4.70
N ASP A 261 4.47 -21.58 -4.42
CA ASP A 261 4.89 -22.39 -3.26
C ASP A 261 6.38 -22.75 -3.32
N SER A 262 6.87 -23.17 -4.49
CA SER A 262 8.28 -23.47 -4.68
C SER A 262 9.16 -22.24 -4.46
N PHE A 263 8.73 -21.06 -4.91
CA PHE A 263 9.48 -19.83 -4.70
C PHE A 263 9.48 -19.39 -3.22
N GLY A 264 8.36 -19.58 -2.52
CA GLY A 264 8.26 -19.37 -1.07
C GLY A 264 9.28 -20.21 -0.31
N ALA A 265 9.39 -21.51 -0.64
CA ALA A 265 10.37 -22.40 -0.03
C ALA A 265 11.83 -21.94 -0.30
N GLN A 266 12.13 -21.42 -1.49
CA GLN A 266 13.45 -20.86 -1.80
C GLN A 266 13.75 -19.60 -0.98
N LEU A 267 12.75 -18.73 -0.78
CA LEU A 267 12.89 -17.54 0.06
C LEU A 267 13.13 -17.90 1.53
N GLU A 268 12.50 -18.96 2.05
CA GLU A 268 12.76 -19.44 3.41
C GLU A 268 14.22 -19.87 3.62
N ILE A 269 14.85 -20.48 2.61
CA ILE A 269 16.27 -20.82 2.67
C ILE A 269 17.11 -19.53 2.69
N LYS A 270 16.81 -18.55 1.83
CA LYS A 270 17.54 -17.26 1.80
C LYS A 270 17.34 -16.43 3.07
N ALA A 271 16.21 -16.59 3.76
CA ALA A 271 15.91 -15.89 5.01
C ALA A 271 16.87 -16.25 6.16
N GLN A 272 17.63 -17.34 6.01
CA GLN A 272 18.72 -17.72 6.90
C GLN A 272 20.00 -16.90 6.68
N ALA A 273 19.91 -15.80 5.92
CA ALA A 273 21.01 -14.85 5.72
C ALA A 273 21.65 -14.43 7.04
N THR A 274 22.98 -14.37 7.04
CA THR A 274 23.78 -14.08 8.24
C THR A 274 24.02 -12.59 8.43
N THR A 275 23.70 -11.75 7.45
CA THR A 275 23.77 -10.29 7.58
C THR A 275 22.38 -9.68 7.76
N ARG A 276 22.37 -8.47 8.30
CA ARG A 276 21.17 -7.65 8.39
C ARG A 276 20.64 -7.20 7.04
N GLY A 277 21.53 -6.81 6.12
CA GLY A 277 21.13 -6.43 4.76
C GLY A 277 20.41 -7.58 4.07
N GLY A 278 20.97 -8.79 4.15
CA GLY A 278 20.38 -10.00 3.58
C GLY A 278 18.97 -10.29 4.10
N GLN A 279 18.72 -10.09 5.40
CA GLN A 279 17.36 -10.26 5.96
C GLN A 279 16.40 -9.15 5.49
N VAL A 280 16.83 -7.89 5.42
CA VAL A 280 16.01 -6.80 4.87
C VAL A 280 15.67 -7.05 3.39
N ASN A 281 16.66 -7.49 2.62
CA ASN A 281 16.50 -7.81 1.20
C ASN A 281 15.56 -9.00 0.99
N THR A 282 15.72 -10.05 1.80
CA THR A 282 14.83 -11.21 1.75
C THR A 282 13.40 -10.81 2.15
N THR A 283 13.24 -9.91 3.12
CA THR A 283 11.93 -9.35 3.48
C THR A 283 11.31 -8.57 2.32
N ALA A 284 12.09 -7.80 1.57
CA ALA A 284 11.61 -7.10 0.37
C ALA A 284 11.18 -8.06 -0.75
N ALA A 285 11.92 -9.16 -0.97
CA ALA A 285 11.49 -10.21 -1.89
C ALA A 285 10.21 -10.92 -1.38
N PHE A 286 10.09 -11.14 -0.07
CA PHE A 286 8.85 -11.64 0.53
C PHE A 286 7.66 -10.71 0.31
N THR A 287 7.84 -9.39 0.21
CA THR A 287 6.72 -8.47 -0.11
C THR A 287 6.07 -8.81 -1.45
N LYS A 288 6.87 -9.02 -2.50
CA LYS A 288 6.35 -9.42 -3.82
C LYS A 288 5.84 -10.86 -3.85
N TYR A 289 6.46 -11.77 -3.10
CA TYR A 289 5.90 -13.10 -2.89
C TYR A 289 4.53 -13.06 -2.20
N VAL A 290 4.34 -12.19 -1.21
CA VAL A 290 3.05 -12.01 -0.53
C VAL A 290 2.00 -11.46 -1.50
N GLU A 291 2.36 -10.53 -2.39
CA GLU A 291 1.47 -10.09 -3.47
C GLU A 291 1.10 -11.26 -4.39
N ALA A 292 2.05 -12.11 -4.79
CA ALA A 292 1.78 -13.30 -5.58
C ALA A 292 0.84 -14.30 -4.87
N ARG A 293 1.11 -14.61 -3.60
CA ARG A 293 0.25 -15.46 -2.75
C ARG A 293 -1.14 -14.85 -2.58
N SER A 294 -1.22 -13.53 -2.41
CA SER A 294 -2.49 -12.82 -2.30
C SER A 294 -3.29 -12.92 -3.60
N ALA A 295 -2.65 -12.79 -4.77
CA ALA A 295 -3.30 -13.01 -6.05
C ALA A 295 -3.81 -14.46 -6.19
N VAL A 296 -3.03 -15.46 -5.78
CA VAL A 296 -3.51 -16.86 -5.73
C VAL A 296 -4.74 -17.00 -4.82
N MET A 297 -4.70 -16.43 -3.61
CA MET A 297 -5.83 -16.47 -2.68
C MET A 297 -7.08 -15.79 -3.23
N ILE A 298 -6.92 -14.69 -3.98
CA ILE A 298 -8.04 -14.05 -4.68
C ILE A 298 -8.56 -14.97 -5.78
N GLY A 299 -7.69 -15.57 -6.58
CA GLY A 299 -8.11 -16.51 -7.61
C GLY A 299 -8.89 -17.69 -7.03
N ASP A 300 -8.46 -18.19 -5.88
CA ASP A 300 -9.11 -19.30 -5.17
C ASP A 300 -10.51 -18.98 -4.65
N ASP A 301 -10.78 -17.73 -4.25
CA ASP A 301 -12.13 -17.29 -3.85
C ASP A 301 -13.16 -17.53 -4.96
N PHE A 302 -12.74 -17.47 -6.24
CA PHE A 302 -13.63 -17.61 -7.40
C PHE A 302 -13.52 -18.97 -8.09
N ASN A 303 -12.36 -19.64 -8.03
CA ASN A 303 -12.03 -20.81 -8.85
C ASN A 303 -13.05 -21.95 -8.71
N ALA A 304 -13.39 -22.34 -7.46
CA ALA A 304 -14.33 -23.43 -7.22
C ALA A 304 -15.72 -23.13 -7.81
N SER A 305 -16.20 -21.89 -7.64
CA SER A 305 -17.50 -21.45 -8.18
C SER A 305 -17.50 -21.37 -9.70
N ALA A 306 -16.36 -21.03 -10.31
CA ALA A 306 -16.18 -20.97 -11.76
C ALA A 306 -16.19 -22.36 -12.38
N MET A 307 -15.44 -23.30 -11.79
CA MET A 307 -15.40 -24.70 -12.22
C MET A 307 -16.77 -25.38 -12.09
N ALA A 308 -17.48 -25.16 -10.97
CA ALA A 308 -18.83 -25.71 -10.78
C ALA A 308 -19.83 -25.17 -11.83
N LEU A 309 -19.74 -23.89 -12.17
CA LEU A 309 -20.57 -23.28 -13.22
C LEU A 309 -20.26 -23.89 -14.59
N LEU A 310 -18.99 -24.04 -14.96
CA LEU A 310 -18.56 -24.67 -16.21
C LEU A 310 -19.06 -26.12 -16.33
N GLN A 311 -18.91 -26.92 -15.27
CA GLN A 311 -19.41 -28.31 -15.21
C GLN A 311 -20.93 -28.38 -15.28
N GLY A 312 -21.63 -27.44 -14.63
CA GLY A 312 -23.09 -27.33 -14.68
C GLY A 312 -23.60 -27.03 -16.08
N LEU A 313 -22.93 -26.14 -16.81
CA LEU A 313 -23.22 -25.85 -18.23
C LEU A 313 -22.91 -27.07 -19.12
N GLN A 314 -21.76 -27.71 -18.93
CA GLN A 314 -21.35 -28.87 -19.70
C GLN A 314 -22.29 -30.07 -19.53
N SER A 315 -22.79 -30.29 -18.30
CA SER A 315 -23.73 -31.37 -17.99
C SER A 315 -25.18 -31.04 -18.32
N GLY A 316 -25.47 -29.83 -18.80
CA GLY A 316 -26.85 -29.35 -19.08
C GLY A 316 -27.69 -29.06 -17.83
N LYS A 317 -27.11 -29.16 -16.62
CA LYS A 317 -27.77 -28.79 -15.35
C LYS A 317 -28.07 -27.29 -15.28
N ILE A 318 -27.25 -26.47 -15.93
CA ILE A 318 -27.42 -25.02 -16.04
C ILE A 318 -27.71 -24.70 -17.50
N LYS A 319 -28.79 -23.95 -17.76
CA LYS A 319 -29.12 -23.49 -19.12
C LYS A 319 -28.30 -22.23 -19.47
N PRO A 320 -27.76 -22.13 -20.69
CA PRO A 320 -26.99 -20.96 -21.14
C PRO A 320 -27.92 -19.79 -21.47
N THR A 321 -28.42 -19.11 -20.43
CA THR A 321 -29.15 -17.84 -20.57
C THR A 321 -28.17 -16.66 -20.70
N GLY A 322 -28.60 -15.52 -21.24
CA GLY A 322 -27.74 -14.33 -21.35
C GLY A 322 -27.12 -13.90 -20.01
N ALA A 323 -27.89 -13.97 -18.92
CA ALA A 323 -27.40 -13.72 -17.56
C ALA A 323 -26.38 -14.76 -17.09
N ALA A 324 -26.58 -16.04 -17.44
CA ALA A 324 -25.62 -17.10 -17.15
C ALA A 324 -24.30 -16.89 -17.92
N VAL A 325 -24.35 -16.46 -19.18
CA VAL A 325 -23.16 -16.17 -20.00
C VAL A 325 -22.39 -14.95 -19.48
N GLN A 326 -23.07 -13.88 -19.04
CA GLN A 326 -22.41 -12.72 -18.44
C GLN A 326 -21.76 -13.06 -17.08
N THR A 327 -22.46 -13.85 -16.27
CA THR A 327 -21.94 -14.36 -14.99
C THR A 327 -20.77 -15.31 -15.21
N LEU A 328 -20.83 -16.14 -16.25
CA LEU A 328 -19.77 -17.05 -16.67
C LEU A 328 -18.49 -16.30 -17.02
N MET A 329 -18.61 -15.22 -17.80
CA MET A 329 -17.47 -14.38 -18.16
C MET A 329 -16.75 -13.88 -16.91
N LEU A 330 -17.46 -13.19 -16.01
CA LEU A 330 -16.86 -12.65 -14.79
C LEU A 330 -16.25 -13.76 -13.92
N ARG A 331 -16.96 -14.88 -13.73
CA ARG A 331 -16.50 -15.95 -12.84
C ARG A 331 -15.29 -16.71 -13.39
N ILE A 332 -15.14 -16.87 -14.70
CA ILE A 332 -13.98 -17.58 -15.28
C ILE A 332 -12.77 -16.67 -15.42
N THR A 333 -12.97 -15.41 -15.83
CA THR A 333 -11.84 -14.51 -16.06
C THR A 333 -11.17 -14.11 -14.76
N THR A 334 -11.92 -13.84 -13.69
CA THR A 334 -11.34 -13.43 -12.41
C THR A 334 -10.26 -14.38 -11.87
N PRO A 335 -10.51 -15.70 -11.68
CA PRO A 335 -9.48 -16.59 -11.15
C PRO A 335 -8.25 -16.67 -12.06
N THR A 336 -8.45 -16.77 -13.38
CA THR A 336 -7.33 -16.84 -14.33
C THR A 336 -6.50 -15.55 -14.39
N ILE A 337 -7.15 -14.38 -14.32
CA ILE A 337 -6.49 -13.07 -14.22
C ILE A 337 -5.56 -13.04 -13.01
N TYR A 338 -6.06 -13.42 -11.83
CA TYR A 338 -5.25 -13.35 -10.62
C TYR A 338 -4.15 -14.43 -10.58
N TYR A 339 -4.35 -15.59 -11.20
CA TYR A 339 -3.28 -16.55 -11.40
C TYR A 339 -2.18 -16.02 -12.34
N ASP A 340 -2.54 -15.34 -13.45
CA ASP A 340 -1.55 -14.69 -14.32
C ASP A 340 -0.81 -13.55 -13.59
N VAL A 341 -1.51 -12.75 -12.79
CA VAL A 341 -0.90 -11.72 -11.92
C VAL A 341 0.10 -12.37 -10.94
N ALA A 342 -0.27 -13.48 -10.31
CA ALA A 342 0.62 -14.20 -9.40
C ALA A 342 1.91 -14.64 -10.10
N HIS A 343 1.83 -15.14 -11.34
CA HIS A 343 2.99 -15.54 -12.12
C HIS A 343 3.93 -14.37 -12.37
N VAL A 344 3.40 -13.21 -12.79
CA VAL A 344 4.22 -12.02 -13.04
C VAL A 344 4.87 -11.52 -11.74
N PHE A 345 4.15 -11.56 -10.61
CA PHE A 345 4.72 -11.19 -9.32
C PHE A 345 5.83 -12.14 -8.85
N VAL A 346 5.72 -13.45 -9.11
CA VAL A 346 6.81 -14.40 -8.82
C VAL A 346 8.06 -14.07 -9.63
N ASP A 347 7.91 -13.81 -10.94
CA ASP A 347 9.04 -13.43 -11.80
C ASP A 347 9.68 -12.13 -11.33
N TYR A 348 8.86 -11.14 -10.98
CA TYR A 348 9.36 -9.86 -10.49
C TYR A 348 10.04 -9.99 -9.13
N ALA A 349 9.52 -10.82 -8.22
CA ALA A 349 10.13 -11.11 -6.94
C ALA A 349 11.52 -11.77 -7.08
N LYS A 350 11.67 -12.69 -8.04
CA LYS A 350 12.98 -13.30 -8.38
C LYS A 350 13.96 -12.23 -8.85
N ASP A 351 13.52 -11.31 -9.71
CA ASP A 351 14.37 -10.22 -10.19
C ASP A 351 14.79 -9.28 -9.06
N LEU A 352 13.85 -8.83 -8.21
CA LEU A 352 14.17 -7.98 -7.06
C LEU A 352 15.17 -8.65 -6.10
N GLN A 353 15.05 -9.96 -5.92
CA GLN A 353 15.98 -10.73 -5.11
C GLN A 353 17.40 -10.71 -5.70
N ASP A 354 17.54 -10.76 -7.03
CA ASP A 354 18.84 -10.71 -7.72
C ASP A 354 19.45 -9.30 -7.78
N LEU A 355 18.65 -8.24 -7.63
CA LEU A 355 19.13 -6.86 -7.67
C LEU A 355 19.95 -6.47 -6.43
N ILE A 356 19.78 -7.18 -5.32
CA ILE A 356 20.21 -6.67 -4.02
C ILE A 356 21.35 -7.50 -3.43
N VAL A 357 22.53 -6.87 -3.37
CA VAL A 357 23.71 -7.43 -2.72
C VAL A 357 23.47 -7.58 -1.21
N ASP A 358 24.03 -8.64 -0.62
CA ASP A 358 24.02 -8.84 0.82
C ASP A 358 24.86 -7.75 1.51
N GLN A 359 24.20 -6.84 2.25
CA GLN A 359 24.82 -5.62 2.81
C GLN A 359 25.14 -5.75 4.30
N GLY A 360 26.30 -5.23 4.69
CA GLY A 360 26.72 -5.14 6.09
C GLY A 360 27.53 -6.34 6.58
N THR A 361 27.79 -6.38 7.89
CA THR A 361 28.54 -7.47 8.52
C THR A 361 27.61 -8.65 8.84
N ALA A 362 28.19 -9.83 9.09
CA ALA A 362 27.47 -11.05 9.48
C ALA A 362 26.86 -10.95 10.90
N LYS A 363 25.92 -10.02 11.07
CA LYS A 363 25.13 -9.76 12.27
C LYS A 363 23.66 -9.61 11.86
N PRO A 364 22.86 -10.68 11.93
CA PRO A 364 21.45 -10.62 11.58
C PRO A 364 20.67 -9.79 12.62
N MET A 365 19.41 -9.51 12.35
CA MET A 365 18.47 -8.95 13.33
C MET A 365 18.27 -9.92 14.49
N ASP A 366 18.09 -9.39 15.70
CA ASP A 366 17.75 -10.20 16.87
C ASP A 366 16.37 -10.85 16.64
N PRO A 367 16.25 -12.19 16.77
CA PRO A 367 14.98 -12.89 16.58
C PRO A 367 13.83 -12.38 17.45
N LEU A 368 14.11 -11.96 18.69
CA LEU A 368 13.09 -11.40 19.59
C LEU A 368 12.59 -10.04 19.09
N VAL A 369 13.50 -9.22 18.55
CA VAL A 369 13.15 -7.92 17.95
C VAL A 369 12.32 -8.14 16.69
N VAL A 370 12.67 -9.12 15.85
CA VAL A 370 11.84 -9.51 14.69
C VAL A 370 10.45 -9.95 15.14
N ASP A 371 10.33 -10.81 16.15
CA ASP A 371 9.03 -11.28 16.66
C ASP A 371 8.14 -10.14 17.17
N ARG A 372 8.73 -9.21 17.92
CA ARG A 372 8.04 -8.01 18.42
C ARG A 372 7.61 -7.09 17.28
N THR A 373 8.44 -6.94 16.26
CA THR A 373 8.14 -6.12 15.08
C THR A 373 7.02 -6.75 14.25
N VAL A 374 7.06 -8.05 13.98
CA VAL A 374 6.00 -8.80 13.31
C VAL A 374 4.67 -8.63 14.05
N SER A 375 4.68 -8.79 15.38
CA SER A 375 3.45 -8.69 16.19
C SER A 375 2.87 -7.27 16.18
N GLY A 376 3.73 -6.26 16.27
CA GLY A 376 3.32 -4.85 16.17
C GLY A 376 2.69 -4.52 14.83
N TYR A 377 3.37 -4.87 13.71
CA TYR A 377 2.84 -4.63 12.37
C TYR A 377 1.57 -5.44 12.08
N ALA A 378 1.46 -6.70 12.52
CA ALA A 378 0.25 -7.51 12.31
C ALA A 378 -0.98 -6.92 13.05
N SER A 379 -0.75 -6.37 14.24
CA SER A 379 -1.78 -5.64 14.98
C SER A 379 -2.15 -4.33 14.27
N ALA A 380 -1.17 -3.59 13.78
CA ALA A 380 -1.38 -2.34 13.06
C ALA A 380 -2.07 -2.53 11.71
N SER A 381 -1.75 -3.60 10.98
CA SER A 381 -2.37 -3.94 9.69
C SER A 381 -3.83 -4.33 9.84
N THR A 382 -4.15 -5.13 10.86
CA THR A 382 -5.55 -5.46 11.18
C THR A 382 -6.31 -4.19 11.55
N ALA A 383 -5.75 -3.40 12.46
CA ALA A 383 -6.38 -2.16 12.91
C ALA A 383 -6.61 -1.17 11.76
N VAL A 384 -5.66 -0.95 10.84
CA VAL A 384 -5.86 0.02 9.75
C VAL A 384 -6.90 -0.42 8.73
N LEU A 385 -7.05 -1.73 8.50
CA LEU A 385 -8.06 -2.26 7.57
C LEU A 385 -9.45 -2.24 8.18
N GLU A 386 -9.60 -2.63 9.45
CA GLU A 386 -10.86 -2.44 10.19
C GLU A 386 -11.24 -0.96 10.24
N TYR A 387 -10.23 -0.10 10.36
CA TYR A 387 -10.39 1.33 10.37
C TYR A 387 -10.88 1.88 9.02
N PHE A 388 -10.31 1.40 7.91
CA PHE A 388 -10.80 1.72 6.57
C PHE A 388 -12.23 1.21 6.35
N ASP A 389 -12.53 -0.01 6.80
CA ASP A 389 -13.87 -0.58 6.68
C ASP A 389 -14.92 0.27 7.40
N ALA A 390 -14.64 0.68 8.65
CA ALA A 390 -15.55 1.51 9.42
C ALA A 390 -15.84 2.88 8.77
N LEU A 391 -14.85 3.46 8.10
CA LEU A 391 -14.98 4.78 7.47
C LEU A 391 -15.63 4.75 6.10
N ILE A 392 -15.33 3.72 5.29
CA ILE A 392 -15.63 3.71 3.87
C ILE A 392 -16.60 2.59 3.52
N VAL A 393 -16.28 1.35 3.91
CA VAL A 393 -17.08 0.17 3.57
C VAL A 393 -18.44 0.21 4.26
N ASP A 394 -18.48 0.53 5.56
CA ASP A 394 -19.73 0.58 6.31
C ASP A 394 -20.64 1.72 5.83
N GLU A 395 -20.07 2.83 5.38
CA GLU A 395 -20.84 3.91 4.75
C GLU A 395 -21.39 3.50 3.37
N ILE A 396 -20.62 2.81 2.54
CA ILE A 396 -21.11 2.23 1.28
C ILE A 396 -22.22 1.22 1.54
N ALA A 397 -22.05 0.34 2.54
CA ALA A 397 -23.06 -0.65 2.90
C ALA A 397 -24.39 0.02 3.29
N LYS A 398 -24.33 1.09 4.08
CA LYS A 398 -25.51 1.90 4.46
C LYS A 398 -26.11 2.63 3.27
N SER A 399 -25.30 3.31 2.45
CA SER A 399 -25.80 4.16 1.36
C SER A 399 -26.41 3.35 0.22
N GLU A 400 -25.82 2.20 -0.10
CA GLU A 400 -26.29 1.31 -1.17
C GLU A 400 -27.30 0.26 -0.66
N ASN A 401 -27.57 0.21 0.65
CA ASN A 401 -28.43 -0.77 1.30
C ASN A 401 -28.03 -2.22 0.97
N VAL A 402 -26.73 -2.52 1.12
CA VAL A 402 -26.12 -3.84 0.89
C VAL A 402 -25.42 -4.34 2.16
N THR A 403 -25.10 -5.63 2.21
CA THR A 403 -24.31 -6.19 3.30
C THR A 403 -22.88 -5.65 3.30
N LYS A 404 -22.20 -5.72 4.45
CA LYS A 404 -20.78 -5.35 4.54
C LYS A 404 -19.93 -6.15 3.54
N ASP A 405 -20.17 -7.44 3.41
CA ASP A 405 -19.43 -8.30 2.47
C ASP A 405 -19.62 -7.85 1.01
N GLU A 406 -20.84 -7.47 0.62
CA GLU A 406 -21.12 -6.91 -0.71
C GLU A 406 -20.42 -5.57 -0.92
N ALA A 407 -20.40 -4.69 0.08
CA ALA A 407 -19.66 -3.42 0.02
C ALA A 407 -18.14 -3.64 -0.07
N GLN A 408 -17.60 -4.67 0.60
CA GLN A 408 -16.19 -5.05 0.50
C GLN A 408 -15.84 -5.54 -0.91
N VAL A 409 -16.70 -6.35 -1.52
CA VAL A 409 -16.54 -6.78 -2.93
C VAL A 409 -16.63 -5.57 -3.87
N TYR A 410 -17.56 -4.64 -3.62
CA TYR A 410 -17.70 -3.43 -4.41
C TYR A 410 -16.43 -2.57 -4.40
N ILE A 411 -15.88 -2.28 -3.21
CA ILE A 411 -14.66 -1.48 -3.13
C ILE A 411 -13.45 -2.24 -3.68
N ALA A 412 -13.35 -3.56 -3.46
CA ALA A 412 -12.28 -4.40 -4.01
C ALA A 412 -12.22 -4.38 -5.55
N ASN A 413 -13.37 -4.27 -6.22
CA ASN A 413 -13.45 -4.16 -7.68
C ASN A 413 -12.98 -2.79 -8.21
N LYS A 414 -13.05 -1.74 -7.39
CA LYS A 414 -12.60 -0.37 -7.74
C LYS A 414 -11.18 -0.09 -7.29
N GLU A 415 -10.76 -0.75 -6.22
CA GLU A 415 -9.51 -0.51 -5.52
C GLU A 415 -8.87 -1.87 -5.22
N SER A 416 -8.16 -2.41 -6.21
CA SER A 416 -7.54 -3.73 -6.08
C SER A 416 -6.55 -3.78 -4.91
N GLU A 417 -5.91 -2.65 -4.58
CA GLU A 417 -5.01 -2.50 -3.44
C GLU A 417 -5.70 -2.85 -2.11
N TYR A 418 -6.99 -2.52 -1.94
CA TYR A 418 -7.76 -2.94 -0.76
C TYR A 418 -7.88 -4.47 -0.67
N TYR A 419 -8.15 -5.13 -1.81
CA TYR A 419 -8.30 -6.58 -1.83
C TYR A 419 -6.97 -7.29 -1.52
N PHE A 420 -5.88 -6.83 -2.14
CA PHE A 420 -4.53 -7.32 -1.86
C PHE A 420 -4.12 -7.08 -0.39
N ALA A 421 -4.40 -5.91 0.17
CA ALA A 421 -4.07 -5.59 1.56
C ALA A 421 -4.80 -6.53 2.55
N ARG A 422 -6.05 -6.89 2.28
CA ARG A 422 -6.79 -7.85 3.11
C ARG A 422 -6.20 -9.26 3.04
N LYS A 423 -5.85 -9.74 1.85
CA LYS A 423 -5.18 -11.05 1.72
C LYS A 423 -3.80 -11.07 2.35
N ALA A 424 -3.03 -9.99 2.22
CA ALA A 424 -1.77 -9.82 2.93
C ALA A 424 -1.97 -9.83 4.45
N ASN A 425 -3.03 -9.21 4.98
CA ASN A 425 -3.34 -9.29 6.41
C ASN A 425 -3.70 -10.70 6.88
N MET A 426 -4.36 -11.51 6.05
CA MET A 426 -4.58 -12.93 6.35
C MET A 426 -3.24 -13.69 6.46
N LEU A 427 -2.29 -13.41 5.57
CA LEU A 427 -0.95 -14.02 5.60
C LEU A 427 -0.11 -13.55 6.79
N SER A 428 -0.33 -12.34 7.31
CA SER A 428 0.40 -11.83 8.47
C SER A 428 0.02 -12.53 9.79
N THR A 429 -1.21 -13.04 9.86
CA THR A 429 -1.74 -13.77 11.02
C THR A 429 -1.51 -15.29 10.92
N TYR A 430 -0.93 -15.76 9.81
CA TYR A 430 -0.56 -17.16 9.64
C TYR A 430 0.35 -17.65 10.77
N LYS A 431 -0.01 -18.79 11.37
CA LYS A 431 0.78 -19.48 12.39
C LYS A 431 1.02 -20.91 11.89
N PRO A 432 2.28 -21.28 11.57
CA PRO A 432 2.57 -22.66 11.21
C PRO A 432 2.37 -23.59 12.41
N GLU A 433 2.18 -24.88 12.14
CA GLU A 433 2.27 -25.90 13.18
C GLU A 433 3.72 -25.96 13.71
N GLY A 434 3.92 -25.71 15.00
CA GLY A 434 5.23 -25.67 15.64
C GLY A 434 5.88 -24.28 15.67
N GLN A 435 7.22 -24.23 15.85
CA GLN A 435 7.94 -22.96 15.93
C GLN A 435 8.07 -22.32 14.54
N SER A 436 7.75 -21.03 14.44
CA SER A 436 7.93 -20.27 13.20
C SER A 436 9.41 -20.15 12.82
N SER A 437 9.74 -20.59 11.60
CA SER A 437 11.08 -20.39 11.02
C SER A 437 11.38 -18.89 10.85
N PRO A 438 12.66 -18.47 10.79
CA PRO A 438 13.02 -17.10 10.43
C PRO A 438 12.38 -16.63 9.12
N GLY A 439 12.28 -17.51 8.12
CA GLY A 439 11.61 -17.25 6.86
C GLY A 439 10.13 -16.91 7.03
N VAL A 440 9.39 -17.72 7.79
CA VAL A 440 7.98 -17.44 8.10
C VAL A 440 7.82 -16.11 8.83
N LYS A 441 8.73 -15.78 9.76
CA LYS A 441 8.70 -14.49 10.47
C LYS A 441 8.89 -13.30 9.52
N LEU A 442 9.89 -13.36 8.62
CA LEU A 442 10.12 -12.31 7.63
C LEU A 442 8.97 -12.21 6.61
N MET A 443 8.40 -13.34 6.20
CA MET A 443 7.20 -13.35 5.35
C MET A 443 6.02 -12.67 6.04
N ARG A 444 5.75 -12.98 7.32
CA ARG A 444 4.69 -12.33 8.11
C ARG A 444 4.96 -10.84 8.31
N LEU A 445 6.21 -10.45 8.48
CA LEU A 445 6.60 -9.04 8.53
C LEU A 445 6.29 -8.34 7.21
N ALA A 446 6.72 -8.91 6.08
CA ALA A 446 6.43 -8.36 4.75
C ALA A 446 4.91 -8.25 4.52
N ALA A 447 4.15 -9.25 4.93
CA ALA A 447 2.70 -9.26 4.78
C ALA A 447 2.01 -8.20 5.64
N SER A 448 2.37 -8.10 6.92
CA SER A 448 1.79 -7.10 7.82
C SER A 448 2.22 -5.67 7.48
N SER A 449 3.49 -5.43 7.16
CA SER A 449 3.94 -4.09 6.78
C SER A 449 3.31 -3.64 5.47
N ASN A 450 3.20 -4.52 4.47
CA ASN A 450 2.54 -4.20 3.20
C ASN A 450 1.05 -3.87 3.41
N ALA A 451 0.32 -4.70 4.18
CA ALA A 451 -1.08 -4.45 4.52
C ALA A 451 -1.27 -3.15 5.32
N TYR A 452 -0.37 -2.85 6.26
CA TYR A 452 -0.42 -1.61 7.03
C TYR A 452 -0.20 -0.37 6.16
N LEU A 453 0.81 -0.40 5.28
CA LEU A 453 1.12 0.72 4.40
C LEU A 453 0.03 0.95 3.35
N ALA A 454 -0.47 -0.12 2.73
CA ALA A 454 -1.60 -0.07 1.80
C ALA A 454 -2.87 0.45 2.48
N GLY A 455 -3.23 -0.09 3.66
CA GLY A 455 -4.36 0.40 4.45
C GLY A 455 -4.23 1.88 4.83
N GLY A 456 -3.03 2.32 5.20
CA GLY A 456 -2.75 3.73 5.47
C GLY A 456 -2.92 4.62 4.23
N LYS A 457 -2.46 4.17 3.05
CA LYS A 457 -2.67 4.87 1.77
C LYS A 457 -4.16 4.97 1.46
N LEU A 458 -4.92 3.90 1.66
CA LEU A 458 -6.36 3.85 1.41
C LEU A 458 -7.13 4.81 2.33
N VAL A 459 -6.85 4.79 3.63
CA VAL A 459 -7.44 5.76 4.58
C VAL A 459 -7.09 7.19 4.18
N ASN A 460 -5.84 7.47 3.84
CA ASN A 460 -5.44 8.81 3.41
C ASN A 460 -6.13 9.24 2.11
N LYS A 461 -6.18 8.36 1.10
CA LYS A 461 -6.81 8.60 -0.21
C LYS A 461 -8.29 8.92 -0.06
N TRP A 462 -9.04 8.03 0.59
CA TRP A 462 -10.49 8.09 0.61
C TRP A 462 -11.05 9.02 1.69
N TYR A 463 -10.48 8.99 2.90
CA TYR A 463 -10.96 9.81 4.01
C TYR A 463 -10.26 11.18 4.05
N SER A 464 -8.93 11.21 4.19
CA SER A 464 -8.22 12.46 4.47
C SER A 464 -8.19 13.39 3.25
N LEU A 465 -7.97 12.84 2.06
CA LEU A 465 -7.79 13.63 0.84
C LEU A 465 -9.08 13.82 0.04
N GLY A 466 -10.19 13.22 0.48
CA GLY A 466 -11.50 13.32 -0.18
C GLY A 466 -11.50 12.66 -1.56
N GLY A 467 -10.83 11.51 -1.69
CA GLY A 467 -10.71 10.79 -2.96
C GLY A 467 -12.06 10.30 -3.47
N ARG A 468 -12.33 10.60 -4.74
CA ARG A 468 -13.50 10.11 -5.48
C ARG A 468 -13.16 9.90 -6.94
N PHE A 469 -13.89 9.02 -7.60
CA PHE A 469 -13.80 8.86 -9.05
C PHE A 469 -14.78 9.82 -9.75
N ASP A 470 -14.32 10.49 -10.80
CA ASP A 470 -15.18 11.27 -11.67
C ASP A 470 -16.00 10.37 -12.62
N LYS A 471 -16.80 10.99 -13.51
CA LYS A 471 -17.65 10.24 -14.46
C LYS A 471 -16.85 9.44 -15.48
N GLN A 472 -15.56 9.77 -15.66
CA GLN A 472 -14.62 9.12 -16.56
C GLN A 472 -13.80 8.03 -15.85
N GLY A 473 -14.01 7.85 -14.54
CA GLY A 473 -13.28 6.89 -13.71
C GLY A 473 -11.91 7.39 -13.27
N ALA A 474 -11.57 8.65 -13.47
CA ALA A 474 -10.32 9.21 -12.99
C ALA A 474 -10.43 9.61 -11.51
N LEU A 475 -9.37 9.36 -10.74
CA LEU A 475 -9.30 9.79 -9.35
C LEU A 475 -9.18 11.32 -9.28
N VAL A 476 -10.01 11.93 -8.43
CA VAL A 476 -9.94 13.34 -8.07
C VAL A 476 -9.84 13.45 -6.55
N LEU A 477 -8.90 14.27 -6.08
CA LEU A 477 -8.72 14.58 -4.67
C LEU A 477 -9.21 16.01 -4.36
N GLU A 478 -9.86 16.17 -3.21
CA GLU A 478 -10.31 17.47 -2.71
C GLU A 478 -9.13 18.23 -2.07
N ASN A 479 -8.33 17.56 -1.24
CA ASN A 479 -7.27 18.20 -0.45
C ASN A 479 -5.87 18.10 -1.10
N ARG A 480 -5.75 18.47 -2.38
CA ARG A 480 -4.47 18.36 -3.13
C ARG A 480 -3.28 19.09 -2.50
N ARG A 481 -3.52 20.23 -1.85
CA ARG A 481 -2.46 20.99 -1.16
C ARG A 481 -1.90 20.21 0.03
N ALA A 482 -2.75 19.48 0.73
CA ALA A 482 -2.31 18.61 1.81
C ALA A 482 -1.50 17.43 1.29
N LEU A 483 -1.87 16.84 0.14
CA LEU A 483 -1.05 15.81 -0.50
C LEU A 483 0.35 16.35 -0.87
N SER A 484 0.44 17.55 -1.43
CA SER A 484 1.75 18.19 -1.70
C SER A 484 2.58 18.39 -0.43
N ALA A 485 1.96 18.83 0.66
CA ALA A 485 2.65 18.99 1.94
C ALA A 485 3.09 17.63 2.54
N GLN A 486 2.25 16.60 2.43
CA GLN A 486 2.58 15.23 2.83
C GLN A 486 3.75 14.66 2.02
N LEU A 487 3.82 14.92 0.72
CA LEU A 487 4.92 14.46 -0.13
C LEU A 487 6.27 15.02 0.29
N GLU A 488 6.36 16.34 0.51
CA GLU A 488 7.61 16.97 0.95
C GLU A 488 8.03 16.48 2.34
N LEU A 489 7.06 16.31 3.25
CA LEU A 489 7.34 15.77 4.57
C LEU A 489 7.78 14.30 4.52
N ALA A 490 7.10 13.45 3.75
CA ALA A 490 7.45 12.04 3.62
C ALA A 490 8.84 11.85 2.98
N ARG A 491 9.18 12.69 1.99
CA ARG A 491 10.53 12.74 1.40
C ARG A 491 11.60 13.10 2.43
N LYS A 492 11.33 14.11 3.28
CA LYS A 492 12.21 14.47 4.40
C LYS A 492 12.34 13.31 5.40
N ASN A 493 11.22 12.70 5.81
CA ASN A 493 11.18 11.60 6.77
C ASN A 493 11.97 10.38 6.27
N ALA A 494 11.89 10.06 4.98
CA ALA A 494 12.66 8.98 4.37
C ALA A 494 14.18 9.24 4.45
N ARG A 495 14.63 10.49 4.23
CA ARG A 495 16.04 10.88 4.38
C ARG A 495 16.53 10.81 5.82
N GLU A 496 15.69 11.21 6.78
CA GLU A 496 15.99 11.10 8.21
C GLU A 496 16.06 9.64 8.67
N ALA A 497 15.15 8.79 8.19
CA ALA A 497 15.16 7.36 8.46
C ALA A 497 16.41 6.69 7.88
N ALA A 498 16.80 7.04 6.65
CA ALA A 498 18.03 6.57 6.03
C ALA A 498 19.28 7.00 6.82
N ALA A 499 19.30 8.21 7.38
CA ALA A 499 20.38 8.67 8.27
C ALA A 499 20.48 7.80 9.52
N ARG A 500 19.34 7.47 10.15
CA ARG A 500 19.30 6.55 11.31
C ARG A 500 19.80 5.16 10.95
N ALA A 501 19.38 4.62 9.80
CA ALA A 501 19.87 3.32 9.31
C ALA A 501 21.38 3.32 9.11
N LYS A 502 21.91 4.31 8.39
CA LYS A 502 23.34 4.46 8.13
C LYS A 502 24.14 4.57 9.43
N ALA A 503 23.66 5.32 10.40
CA ALA A 503 24.29 5.44 11.71
C ALA A 503 24.24 4.14 12.53
N ALA A 504 23.15 3.37 12.42
CA ALA A 504 22.96 2.14 13.18
C ALA A 504 23.73 0.93 12.61
N VAL A 505 23.80 0.82 11.28
CA VAL A 505 24.29 -0.40 10.61
C VAL A 505 25.36 -0.16 9.55
N GLY A 506 25.73 1.10 9.31
CA GLY A 506 26.80 1.49 8.38
C GLY A 506 26.36 1.62 6.91
N PHE A 507 25.11 1.32 6.57
CA PHE A 507 24.59 1.39 5.20
C PHE A 507 23.13 1.85 5.16
N ILE A 508 22.68 2.27 3.98
CA ILE A 508 21.27 2.52 3.66
C ILE A 508 20.78 1.33 2.82
N PRO A 509 19.72 0.61 3.25
CA PRO A 509 19.23 -0.57 2.56
C PRO A 509 18.86 -0.27 1.11
N THR A 510 19.22 -1.16 0.18
CA THR A 510 18.85 -1.00 -1.23
C THR A 510 17.34 -0.89 -1.45
N PRO A 511 16.46 -1.67 -0.80
CA PRO A 511 15.00 -1.45 -0.91
C PRO A 511 14.59 -0.01 -0.55
N ALA A 512 15.23 0.60 0.46
CA ALA A 512 14.94 1.99 0.82
C ALA A 512 15.32 2.98 -0.28
N ARG A 513 16.46 2.76 -0.95
CA ARG A 513 16.93 3.57 -2.09
C ARG A 513 15.98 3.45 -3.28
N LEU A 514 15.60 2.23 -3.64
CA LEU A 514 14.70 1.97 -4.78
C LEU A 514 13.34 2.65 -4.58
N GLU A 515 12.75 2.52 -3.40
CA GLU A 515 11.47 3.16 -3.06
C GLU A 515 11.57 4.69 -3.00
N TYR A 516 12.69 5.25 -2.54
CA TYR A 516 12.92 6.69 -2.58
C TYR A 516 12.97 7.22 -4.02
N GLN A 517 13.65 6.51 -4.93
CA GLN A 517 13.68 6.86 -6.35
C GLN A 517 12.30 6.69 -7.01
N ALA A 518 11.54 5.66 -6.65
CA ALA A 518 10.16 5.49 -7.10
C ALA A 518 9.29 6.68 -6.68
N GLY A 519 9.42 7.16 -5.43
CA GLY A 519 8.79 8.38 -4.95
C GLY A 519 9.15 9.61 -5.79
N ASN A 520 10.45 9.84 -6.00
CA ASN A 520 10.93 10.98 -6.80
C ASN A 520 10.39 11.00 -8.23
N SER A 521 10.22 9.83 -8.84
CA SER A 521 9.78 9.71 -10.24
C SER A 521 8.31 10.05 -10.47
N GLN A 522 7.49 10.04 -9.42
CA GLN A 522 6.04 10.15 -9.52
C GLN A 522 5.45 11.37 -8.80
N ARG A 523 6.23 12.05 -7.93
CA ARG A 523 5.75 13.16 -7.08
C ARG A 523 5.21 14.39 -7.80
N GLU A 524 5.53 14.56 -9.09
CA GLU A 524 5.01 15.65 -9.94
C GLU A 524 3.94 15.18 -10.94
N GLY A 525 3.49 13.92 -10.82
CA GLY A 525 2.54 13.29 -11.73
C GLY A 525 1.06 13.61 -11.44
N THR A 526 0.19 12.71 -11.92
CA THR A 526 -1.24 12.69 -11.62
C THR A 526 -1.55 12.50 -10.13
N ASP A 527 -2.80 12.71 -9.71
CA ASP A 527 -3.22 12.49 -8.31
C ASP A 527 -2.91 11.04 -7.84
N GLU A 528 -3.10 10.04 -8.71
CA GLU A 528 -2.74 8.64 -8.40
C GLU A 528 -1.22 8.46 -8.31
N GLU A 529 -0.44 8.98 -9.27
CA GLU A 529 1.04 8.90 -9.23
C GLU A 529 1.61 9.61 -7.98
N LYS A 530 0.99 10.71 -7.53
CA LYS A 530 1.38 11.39 -6.29
C LYS A 530 1.05 10.57 -5.04
N LEU A 531 -0.06 9.84 -5.02
CA LEU A 531 -0.35 8.90 -3.93
C LEU A 531 0.61 7.72 -3.92
N ASP A 532 0.97 7.20 -5.09
CA ASP A 532 1.99 6.16 -5.22
C ASP A 532 3.37 6.65 -4.78
N ALA A 533 3.71 7.90 -5.09
CA ALA A 533 4.93 8.53 -4.62
C ALA A 533 4.98 8.66 -3.09
N LEU A 534 3.88 9.08 -2.47
CA LEU A 534 3.75 9.17 -1.02
C LEU A 534 3.95 7.79 -0.36
N ALA A 535 3.28 6.76 -0.89
CA ALA A 535 3.42 5.40 -0.38
C ALA A 535 4.84 4.84 -0.58
N ALA A 536 5.52 5.20 -1.66
CA ALA A 536 6.92 4.84 -1.90
C ALA A 536 7.86 5.49 -0.87
N TYR A 537 7.66 6.76 -0.50
CA TYR A 537 8.43 7.37 0.59
C TYR A 537 8.16 6.71 1.95
N TRP A 538 6.93 6.28 2.22
CA TRP A 538 6.61 5.51 3.42
C TRP A 538 7.30 4.14 3.42
N ARG A 539 7.33 3.43 2.29
CA ARG A 539 8.11 2.18 2.14
C ARG A 539 9.61 2.41 2.31
N SER A 540 10.15 3.49 1.75
CA SER A 540 11.56 3.87 1.93
C SER A 540 11.92 4.09 3.40
N THR A 541 11.02 4.77 4.14
CA THR A 541 11.12 4.97 5.59
C THR A 541 11.09 3.63 6.32
N PHE A 542 10.12 2.76 6.01
CA PHE A 542 9.98 1.43 6.60
C PHE A 542 11.27 0.59 6.45
N TRP A 543 11.84 0.52 5.24
CA TRP A 543 13.05 -0.27 5.00
C TRP A 543 14.25 0.23 5.79
N SER A 544 14.40 1.56 5.88
CA SER A 544 15.46 2.18 6.67
C SER A 544 15.30 1.89 8.16
N GLU A 545 14.07 1.98 8.68
CA GLU A 545 13.79 1.71 10.09
C GLU A 545 13.92 0.23 10.45
N LEU A 546 13.52 -0.68 9.57
CA LEU A 546 13.72 -2.11 9.75
C LEU A 546 15.21 -2.43 9.90
N ALA A 547 16.05 -1.86 9.05
CA ALA A 547 17.50 -2.01 9.19
C ALA A 547 18.03 -1.36 10.47
N ALA A 548 17.44 -0.28 10.96
CA ALA A 548 17.90 0.42 12.17
C ALA A 548 17.51 -0.26 13.49
N GLN A 549 16.66 -1.30 13.49
CA GLN A 549 16.16 -1.93 14.72
C GLN A 549 17.27 -2.49 15.60
N ARG A 550 17.23 -2.21 16.90
CA ARG A 550 18.29 -2.59 17.84
C ARG A 550 17.94 -3.82 18.63
#